data_AF-A0A2V5LS49-F1
#
_entry.id   AF-A0A2V5LS49-F1
#
_cell.length_a   1.000
_cell.length_b   1.000
_cell.length_c   1.000
_cell.angle_alpha   90.00
_cell.angle_beta   90.00
_cell.angle_gamma   90.00
#
_symmetry.space_group_name_H-M   'P 1'
#
loop_
_entity.id
_entity.type
_entity.pdbx_description
1 polymer ?
#
loop_
_entity_poly.entity_id
_entity_poly.type
_entity_poly.pdbx_seq_one_letter_code
_entity_poly.pdbx_strand_id
1 'polypeptide(L)'
;AARPGSPSAVRRPQLFFRSELWIALLGPNLEEGIVGIGPTVAAALRAFDARYLTLLRPPNERMSPPMKPRQPFTVRLRRLPEC
;
A
#
# COMPACT_ATOMS: atom_id res chain seq x y z
N ALA A 1 2.96 17.10 17.58
CA ALA A 1 4.41 17.33 17.51
C ALA A 1 4.85 17.30 16.05
N ALA A 2 5.18 18.46 15.48
CA ALA A 2 5.73 18.57 14.12
C ALA A 2 7.20 18.14 14.18
N ARG A 3 7.56 17.07 13.47
CA ARG A 3 8.93 16.56 13.39
C ARG A 3 9.52 16.99 12.03
N PRO A 4 10.29 18.09 11.95
CA PRO A 4 10.91 18.51 10.69
C PRO A 4 11.89 17.42 10.26
N GLY A 5 11.54 16.68 9.21
CA GLY A 5 12.32 15.55 8.70
C GLY A 5 11.68 14.17 8.88
N SER A 6 10.52 14.06 9.56
CA SER A 6 9.79 12.78 9.52
C SER A 6 9.14 12.56 8.15
N PRO A 7 8.91 11.30 7.72
CA PRO A 7 8.29 11.00 6.43
C PRO A 7 6.98 11.75 6.20
N SER A 8 6.15 11.89 7.23
CA SER A 8 4.91 12.65 7.22
C SER A 8 5.11 14.13 6.89
N ALA A 9 6.20 14.75 7.36
CA ALA A 9 6.50 16.15 7.09
C ALA A 9 7.00 16.38 5.65
N VAL A 10 7.75 15.42 5.10
CA VAL A 10 8.36 15.49 3.77
C VAL A 10 7.39 15.05 2.67
N ARG A 11 6.66 13.96 2.90
CA ARG A 11 5.78 13.33 1.91
C ARG A 11 4.34 13.80 1.97
N ARG A 12 3.93 14.43 3.08
CA ARG A 12 2.59 15.01 3.28
C ARG A 12 1.47 14.04 2.84
N PRO A 13 1.33 12.87 3.51
CA PRO A 13 0.27 11.92 3.17
C PRO A 13 -1.11 12.57 3.26
N GLN A 14 -2.02 12.15 2.38
CA GLN A 14 -3.41 12.58 2.42
C GLN A 14 -4.08 12.04 3.69
N LEU A 15 -4.78 12.91 4.42
CA LEU A 15 -5.49 12.55 5.63
C LEU A 15 -6.98 12.37 5.34
N PHE A 16 -7.51 11.22 5.74
CA PHE A 16 -8.93 10.90 5.69
C PHE A 16 -9.42 10.61 7.10
N PHE A 17 -10.71 10.89 7.34
CA PHE A 17 -11.39 10.50 8.57
C PHE A 17 -12.56 9.60 8.22
N ARG A 18 -12.53 8.36 8.71
CA ARG A 18 -13.58 7.34 8.47
C ARG A 18 -13.74 6.49 9.72
N SER A 19 -14.99 6.22 10.10
CA SER A 19 -15.32 5.34 11.22
C SER A 19 -14.56 5.69 12.50
N GLU A 20 -14.51 6.99 12.83
CA GLU A 20 -13.78 7.53 14.00
C GLU A 20 -12.26 7.35 13.98
N LEU A 21 -11.70 6.92 12.85
CA LEU A 21 -10.27 6.75 12.65
C LEU A 21 -9.72 7.74 11.64
N TRP A 22 -8.53 8.23 11.94
CA TRP A 22 -7.69 8.99 11.03
C TRP A 22 -6.83 8.03 10.22
N ILE A 23 -6.77 8.29 8.92
CA ILE A 23 -6.04 7.49 7.94
C ILE A 23 -5.09 8.43 7.21
N ALA A 24 -3.79 8.18 7.29
CA ALA A 24 -2.75 8.86 6.54
C ALA A 24 -2.31 7.96 5.38
N LEU A 25 -2.60 8.37 4.14
CA LEU A 25 -2.31 7.61 2.93
C LEU A 25 -1.29 8.34 2.05
N LEU A 26 -0.26 7.61 1.60
CA LEU A 26 0.61 8.03 0.51
C LEU A 26 0.59 6.97 -0.60
N GLY A 27 0.04 7.30 -1.76
CA GLY A 27 -0.06 6.40 -2.91
C GLY A 27 -1.41 6.51 -3.61
N PRO A 28 -1.63 5.72 -4.67
CA PRO A 28 -2.85 5.80 -5.47
C PRO A 28 -4.08 5.31 -4.69
N ASN A 29 -3.93 4.25 -3.89
CA ASN A 29 -5.02 3.61 -3.15
C ASN A 29 -4.51 3.01 -1.83
N LEU A 30 -5.42 2.59 -0.95
CA LEU A 30 -5.08 1.96 0.34
C LEU A 30 -4.33 0.62 0.18
N GLU A 31 -4.54 -0.10 -0.92
CA GLU A 31 -3.92 -1.42 -1.15
C GLU A 31 -2.47 -1.33 -1.64
N GLU A 32 -2.18 -0.35 -2.49
CA GLU A 32 -0.86 -0.15 -3.10
C GLU A 32 -0.04 0.93 -2.38
N GLY A 33 -0.70 1.79 -1.60
CA GLY A 33 -0.10 2.90 -0.88
C GLY A 33 0.40 2.53 0.53
N ILE A 34 1.17 3.44 1.10
CA ILE A 34 1.61 3.37 2.49
C ILE A 34 0.51 3.99 3.34
N VAL A 35 -0.06 3.22 4.26
CA VAL A 35 -1.13 3.68 5.14
C VAL A 35 -0.72 3.67 6.62
N GLY A 36 -1.11 4.70 7.34
CA GLY A 36 -1.09 4.76 8.80
C GLY A 36 -2.48 5.06 9.35
N ILE A 37 -2.92 4.33 10.37
CA ILE A 37 -4.27 4.45 10.94
C ILE A 37 -4.16 4.72 12.45
N GLY A 38 -5.03 5.58 12.98
CA GLY A 38 -5.13 5.78 14.42
C GLY A 38 -6.32 6.65 14.84
N PRO A 39 -6.65 6.68 16.15
CA PRO A 39 -7.78 7.46 16.68
C PRO A 39 -7.55 8.97 16.63
N THR A 40 -6.32 9.42 16.36
CA THR A 40 -5.97 10.83 16.21
C THR A 40 -5.06 11.01 15.00
N VAL A 41 -5.02 12.23 14.45
CA VAL A 41 -4.09 12.61 13.38
C VAL A 41 -2.65 12.24 13.74
N ALA A 42 -2.23 12.53 14.98
CA ALA A 42 -0.87 12.22 15.43
C ALA A 42 -0.59 10.71 15.45
N ALA A 43 -1.55 9.89 15.86
CA ALA A 43 -1.42 8.43 15.84
C ALA A 43 -1.33 7.89 14.41
N ALA A 44 -2.17 8.38 13.50
CA ALA A 44 -2.16 7.99 12.09
C ALA A 44 -0.82 8.33 11.41
N LEU A 45 -0.31 9.56 11.61
CA LEU A 45 0.98 9.99 11.07
C LEU A 45 2.15 9.21 11.68
N ARG A 46 2.10 8.85 12.97
CA ARG A 46 3.12 7.99 13.59
C ARG A 46 3.12 6.59 12.98
N ALA A 47 1.95 5.99 12.78
CA ALA A 47 1.82 4.69 12.13
C ALA A 47 2.35 4.71 10.69
N PHE A 48 2.03 5.78 9.95
CA PHE A 48 2.55 6.02 8.61
C PHE A 48 4.09 6.10 8.60
N ASP A 49 4.68 6.91 9.48
CA ASP A 49 6.14 7.07 9.57
C ASP A 49 6.84 5.73 9.84
N ALA A 50 6.28 4.89 10.72
CA ALA A 50 6.83 3.57 11.02
C ALA A 50 6.78 2.63 9.80
N ARG A 51 5.68 2.63 9.06
CA ARG A 51 5.54 1.82 7.85
C ARG A 51 6.48 2.30 6.74
N TYR A 52 6.57 3.62 6.55
CA TYR A 52 7.48 4.24 5.59
C TYR A 52 8.94 3.84 5.85
N LEU A 53 9.39 3.91 7.11
CA LEU A 53 10.75 3.52 7.49
C LEU A 53 10.99 2.01 7.35
N THR A 54 9.97 1.18 7.57
CA THR A 54 10.07 -0.27 7.36
C THR A 54 10.32 -0.62 5.89
N LEU A 55 9.71 0.12 4.95
CA LEU A 55 9.89 -0.09 3.52
C LEU A 55 11.25 0.43 3.00
N LEU A 56 11.85 1.40 3.68
CA LEU A 56 13.20 1.88 3.35
C LEU A 56 14.31 0.93 3.81
N ARG A 57 14.02 0.01 4.74
CA ARG A 57 14.96 -1.06 5.05
C ARG A 57 14.94 -2.04 3.88
N PRO A 58 16.11 -2.40 3.30
CA PRO A 58 16.16 -3.43 2.28
C PRO A 58 15.51 -4.70 2.85
N PRO A 59 14.70 -5.42 2.07
CA PRO A 59 14.07 -6.64 2.51
C PRO A 59 15.16 -7.69 2.70
N ASN A 60 15.77 -7.75 3.89
CA ASN A 60 16.54 -8.91 4.28
C ASN A 60 15.53 -10.05 4.50
N GLU A 61 15.34 -10.89 3.46
CA GLU A 61 14.63 -12.17 3.50
C GLU A 61 13.13 -12.21 3.84
N ARG A 62 12.28 -11.34 3.25
CA ARG A 62 10.81 -11.59 3.25
C ARG A 62 10.09 -11.35 1.92
N MET A 63 10.81 -11.43 0.80
CA MET A 63 10.23 -11.91 -0.46
C MET A 63 10.61 -13.40 -0.53
N SER A 64 9.67 -14.34 -0.53
CA SER A 64 8.71 -14.51 -1.62
C SER A 64 7.29 -14.83 -1.11
N PRO A 65 6.23 -14.10 -1.50
CA PRO A 65 4.97 -14.79 -1.78
C PRO A 65 5.21 -15.72 -2.99
N PRO A 66 4.61 -16.94 -3.05
CA PRO A 66 4.71 -17.76 -4.24
C PRO A 66 4.19 -16.94 -5.41
N MET A 67 5.10 -16.64 -6.31
CA MET A 67 4.88 -16.10 -7.64
C MET A 67 3.80 -16.95 -8.29
N LYS A 68 2.53 -16.51 -8.24
CA LYS A 68 1.49 -17.12 -9.06
C LYS A 68 1.86 -16.79 -10.49
N PRO A 69 2.22 -17.76 -11.34
CA PRO A 69 2.47 -17.46 -12.74
C PRO A 69 1.18 -16.84 -13.29
N ARG A 70 1.32 -15.67 -13.92
CA ARG A 70 0.31 -15.09 -14.78
C ARG A 70 -0.19 -16.20 -15.70
N GLN A 71 -1.41 -16.68 -15.47
CA GLN A 71 -2.05 -17.53 -16.47
C GLN A 71 -2.31 -16.65 -17.69
N PRO A 72 -1.71 -16.92 -18.86
CA PRO A 72 -2.28 -16.41 -20.08
C PRO A 72 -3.63 -17.10 -20.23
N PHE A 73 -4.68 -16.29 -20.22
CA PHE A 73 -5.99 -16.63 -20.75
C PHE A 73 -5.83 -16.98 -22.23
N THR A 74 -5.35 -18.18 -22.55
CA THR A 74 -5.49 -18.73 -23.89
C THR A 74 -6.97 -19.07 -24.07
N VAL A 75 -7.72 -18.07 -24.53
CA VAL A 75 -8.95 -18.27 -25.29
C VAL A 75 -8.57 -19.16 -26.46
N ARG A 76 -8.83 -20.46 -26.34
CA ARG A 76 -8.77 -21.38 -27.48
C ARG A 76 -10.08 -21.24 -28.23
N LEU A 77 -10.20 -20.17 -29.01
CA LEU A 77 -11.25 -20.09 -30.02
C LEU A 77 -10.74 -20.76 -31.30
N ARG A 78 -11.68 -21.48 -31.94
CA ARG A 78 -11.67 -22.07 -33.28
C ARG A 78 -11.22 -23.53 -33.37
N ARG A 79 -12.21 -24.41 -33.55
CA ARG A 79 -12.60 -24.90 -34.89
C ARG A 79 -14.01 -25.49 -34.88
N LEU A 80 -14.87 -24.97 -35.77
CA LEU A 80 -15.96 -25.75 -36.36
C LEU A 80 -15.34 -26.95 -37.11
N PRO A 81 -16.09 -28.07 -37.18
CA PRO A 81 -16.28 -28.66 -38.50
C PRO A 81 -17.76 -28.93 -38.79
N GLU A 82 -18.09 -28.65 -40.04
CA GLU A 82 -19.29 -29.07 -40.76
C GLU A 82 -19.27 -30.61 -40.94
N CYS A 83 -20.42 -31.25 -40.70
CA CYS A 83 -21.00 -32.39 -41.44
C CYS A 83 -22.29 -32.83 -40.72
#